data_AF-A0A7E6FSL9-F1
#
_entry.id   AF-A0A7E6FSL9-F1
#
_cell.length_a   1.000
_cell.length_b   1.000
_cell.length_c   1.000
_cell.angle_alpha   90.00
_cell.angle_beta   90.00
_cell.angle_gamma   90.00
#
_symmetry.space_group_name_H-M   'P 1'
#
loop_
_entity.id
_entity.type
_entity.pdbx_description
1 polymer ?
#
loop_
_entity_poly.entity_id
_entity_poly.type
_entity_poly.pdbx_seq_one_letter_code
_entity_poly.pdbx_strand_id
1 'polypeptide(L)'
;MFPHIVSYVQTFVLILCSILVLEAQAVSYICKICTCYGPTKVYCKYRQLTSVPQPIPMDIELLTLEYNNIEIIERGVFNNLKYLEKLYLNGNNISSIEEGSFQGLPRLQLLSIHGNNISHIEKGIFQDLPSLKELYLHRNNISSIEEGSFYALPRLQILYLRNNTIKKIDPGIFYNLTNLQLLNLEFNKIEKIERGVFQNLTNLQKLYLDGNNILSIEDGSFQGLNDLQKLSLHVNNITHIKRGTFQNLPKLKELYVYSNNISSIEQGSFQGLPRLEILYLKNNTIEKIDRGLFHGLTNLQLLTLEYNKIEKIERGNFLNLYNLQKLFLNGNNISSIEEESFRALRRLQQLSLQRNNISHIEKGIFEGLIFLEKLYLNNNTIEEIDRGSFDSLTRLSLLTLEYNKIEKVERGIFQGLIYLQKLYLNGNNISSIEQGSFEGLHRLQQLSLHRNSISHISKEIFQGLPSLKELYLYRNNISSIEQGSFEDLPRLKILYLKNNTIEKIDQRIFHNLTGLKILTFEHNKIEKVERGTFQSLTNLQELYLNGNNISSIEQGSFQGLYRLQQLSLHINNISHIEKGIFQDLPILKKLYLYRNNISNIDQGSFQSLHRLQML
;
A
#
# COMPACT_ATOMS: atom_id res chain seq x y z
N MET A 1 -63.84 42.94 -36.39
CA MET A 1 -63.05 41.69 -36.47
C MET A 1 -62.10 41.53 -35.26
N PHE A 2 -62.49 41.86 -34.01
CA PHE A 2 -61.57 41.73 -32.84
C PHE A 2 -62.15 41.35 -31.45
N PRO A 3 -63.47 41.18 -31.18
CA PRO A 3 -63.92 40.89 -29.81
C PRO A 3 -63.57 39.46 -29.32
N HIS A 4 -63.47 38.49 -30.23
CA HIS A 4 -63.07 37.13 -29.85
C HIS A 4 -61.59 37.03 -29.43
N ILE A 5 -60.68 37.76 -30.07
CA ILE A 5 -59.24 37.74 -29.71
C ILE A 5 -59.02 38.35 -28.32
N VAL A 6 -59.74 39.42 -27.96
CA VAL A 6 -59.64 40.05 -26.64
C VAL A 6 -60.12 39.13 -25.51
N SER A 7 -61.19 38.35 -25.74
CA SER A 7 -61.69 37.38 -24.75
C SER A 7 -60.74 36.19 -24.54
N TYR A 8 -60.10 35.68 -25.61
CA TYR A 8 -59.06 34.65 -25.48
C TYR A 8 -57.82 35.19 -24.77
N VAL A 9 -57.40 36.42 -25.07
CA VAL A 9 -56.25 37.07 -24.39
C VAL A 9 -56.57 37.35 -22.92
N GLN A 10 -57.77 37.83 -22.57
CA GLN A 10 -58.17 38.02 -21.17
C GLN A 10 -58.24 36.71 -20.40
N THR A 11 -58.85 35.67 -20.98
CA THR A 11 -58.91 34.34 -20.36
C THR A 11 -57.50 33.78 -20.18
N PHE A 12 -56.62 33.94 -21.17
CA PHE A 12 -55.22 33.50 -21.11
C PHE A 12 -54.43 34.26 -20.04
N VAL A 13 -54.58 35.60 -19.95
CA VAL A 13 -53.93 36.43 -18.94
C VAL A 13 -54.43 36.09 -17.54
N LEU A 14 -55.74 35.85 -17.36
CA LEU A 14 -56.31 35.43 -16.08
C LEU A 14 -55.79 34.05 -15.64
N ILE A 15 -55.69 33.09 -16.58
CA ILE A 15 -55.09 31.78 -16.32
C ILE A 15 -53.62 31.95 -15.93
N LEU A 16 -52.84 32.73 -16.68
CA LEU A 16 -51.43 32.96 -16.41
C LEU A 16 -51.21 33.63 -15.03
N CYS A 17 -52.01 34.65 -14.70
CA CYS A 17 -51.98 35.28 -13.38
C CYS A 17 -52.35 34.32 -12.26
N SER A 18 -53.36 33.45 -12.47
CA SER A 18 -53.76 32.46 -11.46
C SER A 18 -52.65 31.41 -11.21
N ILE A 19 -51.94 30.98 -12.26
CA ILE A 19 -50.79 30.06 -12.15
C ILE A 19 -49.66 30.73 -11.36
N LEU A 20 -49.31 31.97 -11.70
CA LEU A 20 -48.25 32.72 -11.00
C LEU A 20 -48.57 32.94 -9.51
N VAL A 21 -49.84 33.17 -9.16
CA VAL A 21 -50.26 33.30 -7.75
C VAL A 21 -50.14 31.97 -7.01
N LEU A 22 -50.56 30.86 -7.63
CA LEU A 22 -50.43 29.51 -7.04
C LEU A 22 -48.95 29.12 -6.85
N GLU A 23 -48.08 29.44 -7.81
CA GLU A 23 -46.64 29.21 -7.68
C GLU A 23 -46.03 30.05 -6.55
N ALA A 24 -46.38 31.34 -6.46
CA ALA A 24 -45.91 32.19 -5.36
C ALA A 24 -46.38 31.68 -3.99
N GLN A 25 -47.61 31.16 -3.91
CA GLN A 25 -48.13 30.51 -2.70
C GLN A 25 -47.38 29.22 -2.37
N ALA A 26 -47.08 28.39 -3.37
CA ALA A 26 -46.33 27.15 -3.17
C ALA A 26 -44.90 27.41 -2.69
N VAL A 27 -44.21 28.40 -3.28
CA VAL A 27 -42.90 28.86 -2.82
C VAL A 27 -43.01 29.35 -1.38
N SER A 28 -43.95 30.26 -1.08
CA SER A 28 -44.12 30.79 0.28
C SER A 28 -44.39 29.71 1.32
N TYR A 29 -45.17 28.67 0.97
CA TYR A 29 -45.48 27.56 1.86
C TYR A 29 -44.26 26.69 2.11
N ILE A 30 -43.63 26.14 1.06
CA ILE A 30 -42.53 25.20 1.21
C ILE A 30 -41.32 25.85 1.87
N CYS A 31 -41.07 27.14 1.64
CA CYS A 31 -39.95 27.88 2.24
C CYS A 31 -40.16 28.24 3.72
N LYS A 32 -41.34 27.96 4.31
CA LYS A 32 -41.52 27.97 5.78
C LYS A 32 -40.99 26.69 6.43
N ILE A 33 -41.08 25.57 5.72
CA ILE A 33 -40.68 24.24 6.20
C ILE A 33 -39.23 23.95 5.82
N CYS A 34 -38.84 24.37 4.61
CA CYS A 34 -37.56 24.14 3.98
C CYS A 34 -36.80 25.45 3.73
N THR A 35 -35.54 25.35 3.33
CA THR A 35 -34.74 26.51 2.91
C THR A 35 -34.73 26.60 1.40
N CYS A 36 -35.18 27.73 0.85
CA CYS A 36 -35.19 27.98 -0.58
C CYS A 36 -34.08 28.94 -0.99
N TYR A 37 -33.39 28.65 -2.08
CA TYR A 37 -32.37 29.52 -2.67
C TYR A 37 -32.75 29.88 -4.10
N GLY A 38 -33.22 31.11 -4.29
CA GLY A 38 -33.81 31.52 -5.56
C GLY A 38 -35.10 30.74 -5.87
N PRO A 39 -35.59 30.79 -7.11
CA PRO A 39 -36.82 30.11 -7.51
C PRO A 39 -36.64 28.60 -7.75
N THR A 40 -35.40 28.13 -8.00
CA THR A 40 -35.17 26.79 -8.57
C THR A 40 -34.63 25.75 -7.59
N LYS A 41 -34.26 26.12 -6.36
CA LYS A 41 -33.60 25.22 -5.41
C LYS A 41 -34.29 25.18 -4.06
N VAL A 42 -34.70 23.98 -3.65
CA VAL A 42 -35.39 23.73 -2.37
C VAL A 42 -34.62 22.70 -1.55
N TYR A 43 -34.25 23.08 -0.32
CA TYR A 43 -33.47 22.27 0.61
C TYR A 43 -34.27 21.95 1.88
N CYS A 44 -34.74 20.71 1.98
CA CYS A 44 -35.56 20.20 3.07
C CYS A 44 -34.82 19.18 3.95
N LYS A 45 -33.49 19.20 3.99
CA LYS A 45 -32.69 18.25 4.78
C LYS A 45 -32.82 18.46 6.30
N TYR A 46 -32.79 17.38 7.09
CA TYR A 46 -32.81 17.41 8.56
C TYR A 46 -34.01 18.17 9.18
N ARG A 47 -35.20 18.04 8.56
CA ARG A 47 -36.43 18.72 8.97
C ARG A 47 -37.43 17.81 9.69
N GLN A 48 -37.04 16.57 9.99
CA GLN A 48 -37.89 15.55 10.62
C GLN A 48 -39.18 15.25 9.82
N LEU A 49 -39.15 15.46 8.50
CA LEU A 49 -40.31 15.26 7.63
C LEU A 49 -40.69 13.77 7.57
N THR A 50 -41.96 13.46 7.74
CA THR A 50 -42.51 12.09 7.59
C THR A 50 -43.07 11.82 6.20
N SER A 51 -43.27 12.86 5.39
CA SER A 51 -43.71 12.79 4.00
C SER A 51 -43.09 13.92 3.17
N VAL A 52 -43.22 13.85 1.84
CA VAL A 52 -42.79 14.93 0.95
C VAL A 52 -43.71 16.14 1.15
N PRO A 53 -43.19 17.34 1.44
CA PRO A 53 -44.02 18.52 1.71
C PRO A 53 -44.72 19.00 0.44
N GLN A 54 -46.02 19.31 0.55
CA GLN A 54 -46.85 19.82 -0.54
C GLN A 54 -47.48 21.18 -0.17
N PRO A 55 -47.68 22.10 -1.13
CA PRO A 55 -47.32 22.00 -2.55
C PRO A 55 -45.84 22.30 -2.83
N ILE A 56 -45.31 21.74 -3.93
CA ILE A 56 -43.94 21.99 -4.43
C ILE A 56 -44.00 22.98 -5.63
N PRO A 57 -43.12 24.00 -5.72
CA PRO A 57 -43.05 24.88 -6.88
C PRO A 57 -42.65 24.11 -8.16
N MET A 58 -43.29 24.40 -9.30
CA MET A 58 -43.15 23.61 -10.54
C MET A 58 -41.82 23.82 -11.29
N ASP A 59 -41.19 24.97 -11.11
CA ASP A 59 -39.96 25.38 -11.83
C ASP A 59 -38.66 24.98 -11.12
N ILE A 60 -38.71 24.10 -10.12
CA ILE A 60 -37.51 23.70 -9.38
C ILE A 60 -36.62 22.75 -10.20
N GLU A 61 -35.31 22.94 -10.07
CA GLU A 61 -34.26 22.12 -10.68
C GLU A 61 -33.63 21.16 -9.66
N LEU A 62 -33.67 21.52 -8.37
CA LEU A 62 -33.10 20.75 -7.26
C LEU A 62 -34.06 20.67 -6.08
N LEU A 63 -34.32 19.44 -5.64
CA LEU A 63 -35.05 19.14 -4.41
C LEU A 63 -34.21 18.21 -3.53
N THR A 64 -33.90 18.65 -2.31
CA THR A 64 -33.24 17.80 -1.30
C THR A 64 -34.19 17.50 -0.15
N LEU A 65 -34.38 16.22 0.15
CA LEU A 65 -35.22 15.68 1.22
C LEU A 65 -34.41 14.71 2.10
N GLU A 66 -33.09 14.84 2.07
CA GLU A 66 -32.14 13.96 2.73
C GLU A 66 -32.27 13.99 4.26
N TYR A 67 -31.99 12.87 4.93
CA TYR A 67 -31.92 12.80 6.39
C TYR A 67 -33.22 13.29 7.07
N ASN A 68 -34.36 12.78 6.61
CA ASN A 68 -35.67 12.94 7.24
C ASN A 68 -36.23 11.56 7.65
N ASN A 69 -37.53 11.48 7.93
CA ASN A 69 -38.23 10.28 8.39
C ASN A 69 -39.28 9.79 7.37
N ILE A 70 -39.07 10.05 6.06
CA ILE A 70 -40.03 9.67 5.02
C ILE A 70 -40.05 8.14 4.88
N GLU A 71 -41.22 7.52 4.90
CA GLU A 71 -41.37 6.06 4.85
C GLU A 71 -41.85 5.53 3.49
N ILE A 72 -42.63 6.33 2.76
CA ILE A 72 -43.26 5.96 1.49
C ILE A 72 -43.08 7.10 0.48
N ILE A 73 -42.77 6.76 -0.77
CA ILE A 73 -42.94 7.68 -1.89
C ILE A 73 -44.29 7.36 -2.54
N GLU A 74 -45.23 8.29 -2.40
CA GLU A 74 -46.60 8.13 -2.88
C GLU A 74 -46.70 8.41 -4.39
N ARG A 75 -47.66 7.77 -5.05
CA ARG A 75 -47.97 7.99 -6.46
C ARG A 75 -48.22 9.48 -6.74
N GLY A 76 -47.54 10.02 -7.76
CA GLY A 76 -47.76 11.38 -8.22
C GLY A 76 -47.30 12.48 -7.26
N VAL A 77 -46.55 12.16 -6.20
CA VAL A 77 -46.06 13.15 -5.24
C VAL A 77 -45.12 14.19 -5.87
N PHE A 78 -44.50 13.86 -7.01
CA PHE A 78 -43.64 14.75 -7.81
C PHE A 78 -44.29 15.21 -9.11
N ASN A 79 -45.62 15.15 -9.22
CA ASN A 79 -46.33 15.53 -10.43
C ASN A 79 -45.98 16.95 -10.90
N ASN A 80 -45.83 17.10 -12.22
CA ASN A 80 -45.58 18.37 -12.90
C ASN A 80 -44.24 19.08 -12.61
N LEU A 81 -43.28 18.45 -11.93
CA LEU A 81 -41.93 18.99 -11.73
C LEU A 81 -41.04 18.82 -12.98
N LYS A 82 -41.47 19.41 -14.10
CA LYS A 82 -40.90 19.19 -15.45
C LYS A 82 -39.43 19.63 -15.59
N TYR A 83 -38.98 20.51 -14.71
CA TYR A 83 -37.63 21.09 -14.72
C TYR A 83 -36.68 20.43 -13.72
N LEU A 84 -37.16 19.53 -12.86
CA LEU A 84 -36.34 18.92 -11.83
C LEU A 84 -35.23 18.06 -12.44
N GLU A 85 -33.98 18.36 -12.10
CA GLU A 85 -32.80 17.65 -12.58
C GLU A 85 -32.19 16.75 -11.51
N LYS A 86 -32.33 17.13 -10.23
CA LYS A 86 -31.70 16.42 -9.10
C LYS A 86 -32.66 16.26 -7.94
N LEU A 87 -32.84 15.00 -7.51
CA LEU A 87 -33.69 14.63 -6.39
C LEU A 87 -32.89 13.78 -5.40
N TYR A 88 -32.81 14.27 -4.16
CA TYR A 88 -32.13 13.57 -3.07
C TYR A 88 -33.12 13.17 -1.98
N LEU A 89 -33.25 11.87 -1.75
CA LEU A 89 -34.13 11.20 -0.78
C LEU A 89 -33.33 10.29 0.17
N ASN A 90 -32.01 10.38 0.16
CA ASN A 90 -31.13 9.51 0.94
C ASN A 90 -31.19 9.75 2.46
N GLY A 91 -30.95 8.70 3.23
CA GLY A 91 -30.97 8.78 4.70
C GLY A 91 -32.37 8.96 5.27
N ASN A 92 -33.40 8.44 4.62
CA ASN A 92 -34.77 8.39 5.13
C ASN A 92 -35.13 6.97 5.63
N ASN A 93 -36.40 6.73 5.93
CA ASN A 93 -36.92 5.42 6.30
C ASN A 93 -37.69 4.75 5.16
N ILE A 94 -37.42 5.13 3.90
CA ILE A 94 -38.24 4.74 2.75
C ILE A 94 -38.18 3.23 2.58
N SER A 95 -39.32 2.57 2.71
CA SER A 95 -39.47 1.12 2.55
C SER A 95 -40.29 0.73 1.32
N SER A 96 -41.15 1.64 0.84
CA SER A 96 -42.02 1.45 -0.32
C SER A 96 -41.95 2.62 -1.29
N ILE A 97 -42.00 2.30 -2.60
CA ILE A 97 -42.10 3.26 -3.70
C ILE A 97 -43.29 2.83 -4.55
N GLU A 98 -44.37 3.61 -4.56
CA GLU A 98 -45.57 3.27 -5.32
C GLU A 98 -45.35 3.42 -6.84
N GLU A 99 -46.04 2.62 -7.64
CA GLU A 99 -46.05 2.77 -9.10
C GLU A 99 -46.53 4.18 -9.49
N GLY A 100 -45.75 4.89 -10.33
CA GLY A 100 -46.03 6.27 -10.73
C GLY A 100 -45.56 7.33 -9.72
N SER A 101 -44.78 6.95 -8.69
CA SER A 101 -44.17 7.89 -7.74
C SER A 101 -43.35 9.00 -8.41
N PHE A 102 -42.64 8.66 -9.48
CA PHE A 102 -41.77 9.58 -10.21
C PHE A 102 -42.41 10.16 -11.47
N GLN A 103 -43.73 10.03 -11.61
CA GLN A 103 -44.46 10.60 -12.74
C GLN A 103 -44.24 12.12 -12.82
N GLY A 104 -43.98 12.63 -14.02
CA GLY A 104 -43.78 14.06 -14.26
C GLY A 104 -42.34 14.56 -14.15
N LEU A 105 -41.35 13.66 -14.10
CA LEU A 105 -39.91 13.98 -13.96
C LEU A 105 -39.06 13.73 -15.25
N PRO A 106 -39.42 14.28 -16.42
CA PRO A 106 -38.77 13.95 -17.70
C PRO A 106 -37.30 14.42 -17.83
N ARG A 107 -36.86 15.37 -16.99
CA ARG A 107 -35.52 15.95 -16.99
C ARG A 107 -34.62 15.46 -15.87
N LEU A 108 -35.11 14.61 -14.98
CA LEU A 108 -34.34 14.15 -13.83
C LEU A 108 -33.09 13.39 -14.32
N GLN A 109 -31.93 13.86 -13.89
CA GLN A 109 -30.63 13.31 -14.25
C GLN A 109 -30.01 12.53 -13.09
N LEU A 110 -30.28 12.93 -11.85
CA LEU A 110 -29.76 12.29 -10.65
C LEU A 110 -30.89 11.99 -9.67
N LEU A 111 -30.97 10.72 -9.28
CA LEU A 111 -31.85 10.24 -8.23
C LEU A 111 -31.04 9.52 -7.16
N SER A 112 -31.06 10.06 -5.94
CA SER A 112 -30.40 9.46 -4.79
C SER A 112 -31.42 8.99 -3.77
N ILE A 113 -31.53 7.67 -3.59
CA ILE A 113 -32.43 7.03 -2.60
C ILE A 113 -31.64 6.05 -1.71
N HIS A 114 -30.33 6.26 -1.60
CA HIS A 114 -29.43 5.42 -0.80
C HIS A 114 -29.65 5.61 0.70
N GLY A 115 -29.26 4.63 1.53
CA GLY A 115 -29.43 4.76 2.98
C GLY A 115 -30.91 4.79 3.41
N ASN A 116 -31.72 3.90 2.85
CA ASN A 116 -33.15 3.73 3.13
C ASN A 116 -33.43 2.24 3.44
N ASN A 117 -34.71 1.86 3.53
CA ASN A 117 -35.16 0.52 3.90
C ASN A 117 -35.77 -0.29 2.73
N ILE A 118 -35.47 0.07 1.48
CA ILE A 118 -36.05 -0.56 0.29
C ILE A 118 -35.59 -2.03 0.21
N SER A 119 -36.52 -2.98 0.09
CA SER A 119 -36.22 -4.42 0.04
C SER A 119 -36.36 -5.07 -1.35
N HIS A 120 -37.17 -4.47 -2.23
CA HIS A 120 -37.44 -4.97 -3.58
C HIS A 120 -37.46 -3.84 -4.59
N ILE A 121 -36.97 -4.11 -5.80
CA ILE A 121 -37.09 -3.22 -6.95
C ILE A 121 -38.05 -3.90 -7.94
N GLU A 122 -39.27 -3.38 -8.00
CA GLU A 122 -40.33 -3.87 -8.87
C GLU A 122 -40.20 -3.30 -10.29
N LYS A 123 -40.74 -4.02 -11.26
CA LYS A 123 -40.81 -3.57 -12.64
C LYS A 123 -41.61 -2.26 -12.74
N GLY A 124 -41.09 -1.30 -13.49
CA GLY A 124 -41.81 -0.07 -13.81
C GLY A 124 -41.66 1.06 -12.79
N ILE A 125 -41.06 0.83 -11.60
CA ILE A 125 -40.90 1.91 -10.61
C ILE A 125 -40.08 3.10 -11.12
N PHE A 126 -39.21 2.89 -12.12
CA PHE A 126 -38.42 3.94 -12.77
C PHE A 126 -38.89 4.30 -14.19
N GLN A 127 -40.11 3.91 -14.59
CA GLN A 127 -40.59 4.07 -15.97
C GLN A 127 -40.64 5.53 -16.45
N ASP A 128 -40.84 6.46 -15.52
CA ASP A 128 -41.03 7.89 -15.80
C ASP A 128 -39.72 8.70 -15.82
N LEU A 129 -38.55 8.04 -15.86
CA LEU A 129 -37.22 8.67 -15.71
C LEU A 129 -36.30 8.53 -16.96
N PRO A 130 -36.74 8.96 -18.16
CA PRO A 130 -36.00 8.71 -19.41
C PRO A 130 -34.66 9.45 -19.53
N SER A 131 -34.43 10.49 -18.72
CA SER A 131 -33.21 11.31 -18.74
C SER A 131 -32.19 10.95 -17.65
N LEU A 132 -32.48 9.94 -16.82
CA LEU A 132 -31.66 9.61 -15.67
C LEU A 132 -30.27 9.14 -16.08
N LYS A 133 -29.24 9.73 -15.47
CA LYS A 133 -27.82 9.41 -15.67
C LYS A 133 -27.21 8.72 -14.46
N GLU A 134 -27.66 9.09 -13.26
CA GLU A 134 -27.10 8.60 -12.00
C GLU A 134 -28.21 8.11 -11.07
N LEU A 135 -28.10 6.85 -10.64
CA LEU A 135 -29.02 6.22 -9.71
C LEU A 135 -28.27 5.62 -8.53
N TYR A 136 -28.56 6.13 -7.33
CA TYR A 136 -27.96 5.66 -6.08
C TYR A 136 -28.97 4.90 -5.23
N LEU A 137 -28.81 3.58 -5.16
CA LEU A 137 -29.63 2.64 -4.38
C LEU A 137 -28.81 1.89 -3.30
N HIS A 138 -27.56 2.27 -3.09
CA HIS A 138 -26.68 1.61 -2.13
C HIS A 138 -27.16 1.78 -0.67
N ARG A 139 -26.68 0.93 0.24
CA ARG A 139 -27.09 0.96 1.66
C ARG A 139 -28.61 0.90 1.83
N ASN A 140 -29.26 -0.03 1.14
CA ASN A 140 -30.67 -0.39 1.33
C ASN A 140 -30.73 -1.88 1.75
N ASN A 141 -31.93 -2.46 1.78
CA ASN A 141 -32.15 -3.87 2.08
C ASN A 141 -32.50 -4.68 0.82
N ILE A 142 -32.14 -4.22 -0.38
CA ILE A 142 -32.61 -4.78 -1.65
C ILE A 142 -32.13 -6.23 -1.76
N SER A 143 -33.08 -7.17 -1.80
CA SER A 143 -32.80 -8.60 -1.93
C SER A 143 -33.06 -9.16 -3.33
N SER A 144 -33.94 -8.51 -4.10
CA SER A 144 -34.35 -8.89 -5.44
C SER A 144 -34.61 -7.67 -6.32
N ILE A 145 -34.34 -7.83 -7.62
CA ILE A 145 -34.62 -6.84 -8.66
C ILE A 145 -35.36 -7.57 -9.77
N GLU A 146 -36.55 -7.13 -10.12
CA GLU A 146 -37.35 -7.76 -11.18
C GLU A 146 -36.79 -7.47 -12.57
N GLU A 147 -37.00 -8.40 -13.50
CA GLU A 147 -36.63 -8.21 -14.89
C GLU A 147 -37.33 -6.98 -15.50
N GLY A 148 -36.56 -6.12 -16.17
CA GLY A 148 -37.08 -4.90 -16.78
C GLY A 148 -37.23 -3.72 -15.83
N SER A 149 -36.85 -3.84 -14.55
CA SER A 149 -36.85 -2.73 -13.59
C SER A 149 -36.11 -1.48 -14.07
N PHE A 150 -35.03 -1.65 -14.84
CA PHE A 150 -34.23 -0.56 -15.39
C PHE A 150 -34.47 -0.31 -16.89
N TYR A 151 -35.50 -0.92 -17.48
CA TYR A 151 -35.73 -0.86 -18.93
C TYR A 151 -35.91 0.57 -19.45
N ALA A 152 -36.55 1.45 -18.68
CA ALA A 152 -36.82 2.83 -19.08
C ALA A 152 -35.63 3.80 -18.86
N LEU A 153 -34.42 3.31 -18.55
CA LEU A 153 -33.25 4.12 -18.20
C LEU A 153 -32.13 4.07 -19.26
N PRO A 154 -32.39 4.39 -20.55
CA PRO A 154 -31.40 4.21 -21.62
C PRO A 154 -30.18 5.15 -21.51
N ARG A 155 -30.29 6.23 -20.72
CA ARG A 155 -29.23 7.23 -20.52
C ARG A 155 -28.40 7.01 -19.25
N LEU A 156 -28.70 5.95 -18.49
CA LEU A 156 -28.02 5.71 -17.21
C LEU A 156 -26.54 5.42 -17.43
N GLN A 157 -25.69 6.12 -16.69
CA GLN A 157 -24.23 6.03 -16.74
C GLN A 157 -23.66 5.42 -15.45
N ILE A 158 -24.30 5.68 -14.31
CA ILE A 158 -23.83 5.26 -13.00
C ILE A 158 -24.98 4.59 -12.24
N LEU A 159 -24.74 3.35 -11.81
CA LEU A 159 -25.66 2.59 -10.96
C LEU A 159 -24.92 2.04 -9.73
N TYR A 160 -25.32 2.54 -8.55
CA TYR A 160 -24.81 2.06 -7.26
C TYR A 160 -25.83 1.20 -6.54
N LEU A 161 -25.51 -0.08 -6.35
CA LEU A 161 -26.27 -1.09 -5.62
C LEU A 161 -25.48 -1.69 -4.44
N ARG A 162 -24.33 -1.10 -4.09
CA ARG A 162 -23.47 -1.54 -2.98
C ARG A 162 -24.20 -1.67 -1.64
N ASN A 163 -23.76 -2.57 -0.76
CA ASN A 163 -24.30 -2.73 0.59
C ASN A 163 -25.83 -2.95 0.54
N ASN A 164 -26.25 -3.98 -0.17
CA ASN A 164 -27.62 -4.49 -0.20
C ASN A 164 -27.59 -5.99 0.12
N THR A 165 -28.67 -6.73 -0.12
CA THR A 165 -28.75 -8.17 0.16
C THR A 165 -29.02 -9.01 -1.08
N ILE A 166 -28.66 -8.51 -2.27
CA ILE A 166 -28.91 -9.15 -3.56
C ILE A 166 -28.20 -10.50 -3.61
N LYS A 167 -28.94 -11.58 -3.85
CA LYS A 167 -28.42 -12.96 -3.91
C LYS A 167 -28.06 -13.44 -5.32
N LYS A 168 -28.78 -12.93 -6.32
CA LYS A 168 -28.62 -13.32 -7.73
C LYS A 168 -28.84 -12.12 -8.65
N ILE A 169 -28.22 -12.19 -9.82
CA ILE A 169 -28.44 -11.25 -10.93
C ILE A 169 -29.05 -12.07 -12.06
N ASP A 170 -30.37 -11.97 -12.23
CA ASP A 170 -31.04 -12.65 -13.33
C ASP A 170 -30.64 -12.02 -14.68
N PRO A 171 -30.46 -12.85 -15.74
CA PRO A 171 -30.25 -12.34 -17.09
C PRO A 171 -31.36 -11.34 -17.49
N GLY A 172 -30.98 -10.25 -18.16
CA GLY A 172 -31.93 -9.25 -18.65
C GLY A 172 -32.23 -8.08 -17.72
N ILE A 173 -31.87 -8.13 -16.42
CA ILE A 173 -32.04 -6.99 -15.48
C ILE A 173 -31.41 -5.70 -16.05
N PHE A 174 -30.26 -5.82 -16.71
CA PHE A 174 -29.49 -4.69 -17.25
C PHE A 174 -29.64 -4.51 -18.78
N TYR A 175 -30.62 -5.16 -19.42
CA TYR A 175 -30.67 -5.30 -20.88
C TYR A 175 -30.58 -3.98 -21.65
N ASN A 176 -31.24 -2.91 -21.19
CA ASN A 176 -31.30 -1.62 -21.90
C ASN A 176 -30.24 -0.59 -21.44
N LEU A 177 -29.35 -0.96 -20.51
CA LEU A 177 -28.38 -0.04 -19.90
C LEU A 177 -27.10 0.10 -20.75
N THR A 178 -27.26 0.34 -22.05
CA THR A 178 -26.14 0.36 -23.01
C THR A 178 -25.16 1.53 -22.81
N ASN A 179 -25.59 2.61 -22.15
CA ASN A 179 -24.74 3.77 -21.81
C ASN A 179 -24.07 3.66 -20.42
N LEU A 180 -24.30 2.57 -19.69
CA LEU A 180 -23.79 2.41 -18.33
C LEU A 180 -22.26 2.33 -18.36
N GLN A 181 -21.60 3.16 -17.56
CA GLN A 181 -20.15 3.25 -17.45
C GLN A 181 -19.64 2.62 -16.14
N LEU A 182 -20.45 2.70 -15.08
CA LEU A 182 -20.12 2.17 -13.76
C LEU A 182 -21.30 1.39 -13.18
N LEU A 183 -21.04 0.13 -12.84
CA LEU A 183 -21.94 -0.73 -12.07
C LEU A 183 -21.24 -1.16 -10.78
N ASN A 184 -21.81 -0.77 -9.64
CA ASN A 184 -21.28 -1.15 -8.33
C ASN A 184 -22.26 -2.06 -7.59
N LEU A 185 -21.86 -3.32 -7.44
CA LEU A 185 -22.59 -4.39 -6.74
C LEU A 185 -21.81 -4.89 -5.51
N GLU A 186 -20.87 -4.09 -5.01
CA GLU A 186 -20.02 -4.49 -3.88
C GLU A 186 -20.85 -4.81 -2.62
N PHE A 187 -20.35 -5.69 -1.76
CA PHE A 187 -20.97 -5.98 -0.45
C PHE A 187 -22.46 -6.35 -0.58
N ASN A 188 -22.74 -7.30 -1.46
CA ASN A 188 -24.04 -7.97 -1.59
C ASN A 188 -23.88 -9.45 -1.20
N LYS A 189 -24.82 -10.31 -1.57
CA LYS A 189 -24.80 -11.76 -1.27
C LYS A 189 -24.77 -12.59 -2.55
N ILE A 190 -24.22 -12.06 -3.64
CA ILE A 190 -24.22 -12.74 -4.94
C ILE A 190 -23.39 -14.02 -4.86
N GLU A 191 -23.95 -15.16 -5.23
CA GLU A 191 -23.29 -16.47 -5.10
C GLU A 191 -22.66 -16.97 -6.42
N LYS A 192 -23.19 -16.52 -7.55
CA LYS A 192 -22.79 -16.97 -8.89
C LYS A 192 -22.91 -15.84 -9.91
N ILE A 193 -22.01 -15.82 -10.88
CA ILE A 193 -22.13 -15.01 -12.09
C ILE A 193 -22.49 -15.93 -13.25
N GLU A 194 -23.66 -15.72 -13.82
CA GLU A 194 -24.17 -16.53 -14.93
C GLU A 194 -23.76 -15.95 -16.28
N ARG A 195 -23.79 -16.79 -17.30
CA ARG A 195 -23.47 -16.39 -18.67
C ARG A 195 -24.35 -15.24 -19.15
N GLY A 196 -23.72 -14.22 -19.73
CA GLY A 196 -24.43 -13.14 -20.44
C GLY A 196 -25.18 -12.13 -19.56
N VAL A 197 -25.10 -12.21 -18.23
CA VAL A 197 -25.79 -11.27 -17.31
C VAL A 197 -25.40 -9.81 -17.53
N PHE A 198 -24.21 -9.56 -18.10
CA PHE A 198 -23.70 -8.22 -18.42
C PHE A 198 -23.60 -7.91 -19.92
N GLN A 199 -24.11 -8.78 -20.80
CA GLN A 199 -23.73 -8.78 -22.23
C GLN A 199 -24.02 -7.48 -23.00
N ASN A 200 -25.04 -6.72 -22.58
CA ASN A 200 -25.45 -5.50 -23.25
C ASN A 200 -24.79 -4.23 -22.68
N LEU A 201 -23.97 -4.35 -21.63
CA LEU A 201 -23.30 -3.22 -20.99
C LEU A 201 -22.03 -2.82 -21.77
N THR A 202 -22.21 -2.50 -23.06
CA THR A 202 -21.12 -2.34 -24.03
C THR A 202 -20.21 -1.14 -23.76
N ASN A 203 -20.69 -0.11 -23.07
CA ASN A 203 -19.92 1.06 -22.64
C ASN A 203 -19.41 0.96 -21.19
N LEU A 204 -19.58 -0.18 -20.52
CA LEU A 204 -19.20 -0.35 -19.12
C LEU A 204 -17.69 -0.30 -18.98
N GLN A 205 -17.21 0.61 -18.14
CA GLN A 205 -15.79 0.82 -17.88
C GLN A 205 -15.35 0.21 -16.54
N LYS A 206 -16.24 0.20 -15.55
CA LYS A 206 -15.96 -0.25 -14.19
C LYS A 206 -17.07 -1.16 -13.69
N LEU A 207 -16.70 -2.37 -13.31
CA LEU A 207 -17.58 -3.36 -12.70
C LEU A 207 -17.01 -3.78 -11.34
N TYR A 208 -17.77 -3.52 -10.28
CA TYR A 208 -17.39 -3.88 -8.93
C TYR A 208 -18.32 -4.96 -8.37
N LEU A 209 -17.74 -6.11 -8.04
CA LEU A 209 -18.41 -7.29 -7.51
C LEU A 209 -17.71 -7.80 -6.21
N ASP A 210 -16.81 -7.00 -5.64
CA ASP A 210 -16.08 -7.38 -4.43
C ASP A 210 -16.96 -7.40 -3.17
N GLY A 211 -16.56 -8.20 -2.17
CA GLY A 211 -17.33 -8.36 -0.94
C GLY A 211 -18.64 -9.13 -1.12
N ASN A 212 -18.73 -10.03 -2.12
CA ASN A 212 -19.88 -10.91 -2.33
C ASN A 212 -19.55 -12.35 -1.87
N ASN A 213 -20.45 -13.29 -2.15
CA ASN A 213 -20.28 -14.71 -1.86
C ASN A 213 -20.00 -15.51 -3.14
N ILE A 214 -19.37 -14.93 -4.15
CA ILE A 214 -19.27 -15.58 -5.47
C ILE A 214 -18.40 -16.83 -5.35
N LEU A 215 -18.97 -18.01 -5.59
CA LEU A 215 -18.24 -19.29 -5.64
C LEU A 215 -17.75 -19.64 -7.05
N SER A 216 -18.53 -19.28 -8.08
CA SER A 216 -18.25 -19.67 -9.47
C SER A 216 -18.66 -18.60 -10.48
N ILE A 217 -17.89 -18.54 -11.57
CA ILE A 217 -18.11 -17.66 -12.73
C ILE A 217 -18.29 -18.57 -13.94
N GLU A 218 -19.41 -18.46 -14.65
CA GLU A 218 -19.66 -19.23 -15.87
C GLU A 218 -18.87 -18.68 -17.06
N ASP A 219 -18.61 -19.55 -18.05
CA ASP A 219 -18.00 -19.11 -19.30
C ASP A 219 -18.89 -18.09 -20.04
N GLY A 220 -18.28 -17.02 -20.55
CA GLY A 220 -18.99 -15.91 -21.19
C GLY A 220 -19.73 -14.97 -20.23
N SER A 221 -19.51 -15.07 -18.91
CA SER A 221 -20.11 -14.15 -17.92
C SER A 221 -19.84 -12.66 -18.21
N PHE A 222 -18.65 -12.35 -18.73
CA PHE A 222 -18.21 -10.99 -19.06
C PHE A 222 -18.19 -10.69 -20.56
N GLN A 223 -18.81 -11.55 -21.38
CA GLN A 223 -18.89 -11.34 -22.82
C GLN A 223 -19.60 -10.01 -23.12
N GLY A 224 -19.15 -9.27 -24.14
CA GLY A 224 -19.77 -8.00 -24.56
C GLY A 224 -19.26 -6.75 -23.85
N LEU A 225 -18.48 -6.90 -22.76
CA LEU A 225 -17.89 -5.80 -21.99
C LEU A 225 -16.65 -5.19 -22.67
N ASN A 226 -16.81 -4.70 -23.89
CA ASN A 226 -15.73 -4.24 -24.77
C ASN A 226 -14.94 -3.04 -24.23
N ASP A 227 -15.60 -2.21 -23.42
CA ASP A 227 -15.02 -0.99 -22.85
C ASP A 227 -14.54 -1.12 -21.41
N LEU A 228 -14.61 -2.33 -20.84
CA LEU A 228 -14.26 -2.57 -19.46
C LEU A 228 -12.77 -2.34 -19.22
N GLN A 229 -12.47 -1.48 -18.26
CA GLN A 229 -11.11 -1.11 -17.87
C GLN A 229 -10.75 -1.68 -16.50
N LYS A 230 -11.74 -1.83 -15.62
CA LYS A 230 -11.55 -2.31 -14.25
C LYS A 230 -12.61 -3.34 -13.88
N LEU A 231 -12.15 -4.51 -13.44
CA LEU A 231 -12.98 -5.58 -12.91
C LEU A 231 -12.51 -5.95 -11.51
N SER A 232 -13.42 -5.88 -10.54
CA SER A 232 -13.15 -6.19 -9.14
C SER A 232 -13.99 -7.35 -8.65
N LEU A 233 -13.32 -8.43 -8.24
CA LEU A 233 -13.87 -9.70 -7.74
C LEU A 233 -13.20 -10.13 -6.41
N HIS A 234 -12.44 -9.24 -5.78
CA HIS A 234 -11.73 -9.55 -4.54
C HIS A 234 -12.71 -9.74 -3.37
N VAL A 235 -12.27 -10.44 -2.31
CA VAL A 235 -13.13 -10.71 -1.13
C VAL A 235 -14.42 -11.41 -1.58
N ASN A 236 -14.25 -12.59 -2.18
CA ASN A 236 -15.31 -13.51 -2.60
C ASN A 236 -14.87 -14.95 -2.23
N ASN A 237 -15.64 -15.94 -2.65
CA ASN A 237 -15.38 -17.35 -2.34
C ASN A 237 -14.95 -18.16 -3.58
N ILE A 238 -14.35 -17.50 -4.58
CA ILE A 238 -13.97 -18.15 -5.85
C ILE A 238 -12.89 -19.18 -5.55
N THR A 239 -13.08 -20.40 -6.05
CA THR A 239 -12.14 -21.53 -5.82
C THR A 239 -11.29 -21.88 -7.03
N HIS A 240 -11.77 -21.62 -8.23
CA HIS A 240 -11.12 -22.00 -9.48
C HIS A 240 -11.34 -20.91 -10.54
N ILE A 241 -10.32 -20.63 -11.34
CA ILE A 241 -10.47 -19.82 -12.56
C ILE A 241 -10.33 -20.75 -13.76
N LYS A 242 -11.42 -20.91 -14.51
CA LYS A 242 -11.47 -21.78 -15.70
C LYS A 242 -10.97 -21.05 -16.93
N ARG A 243 -10.54 -21.79 -17.93
CA ARG A 243 -10.21 -21.26 -19.25
C ARG A 243 -11.39 -20.44 -19.79
N GLY A 244 -11.10 -19.27 -20.34
CA GLY A 244 -12.13 -18.40 -20.91
C GLY A 244 -12.84 -17.48 -19.91
N THR A 245 -12.63 -17.62 -18.59
CA THR A 245 -13.31 -16.80 -17.57
C THR A 245 -13.21 -15.30 -17.85
N PHE A 246 -12.03 -14.81 -18.26
CA PHE A 246 -11.79 -13.39 -18.59
C PHE A 246 -11.50 -13.15 -20.07
N GLN A 247 -12.01 -14.00 -20.96
CA GLN A 247 -11.67 -13.90 -22.38
C GLN A 247 -12.21 -12.62 -23.03
N ASN A 248 -11.43 -12.04 -23.94
CA ASN A 248 -11.82 -10.97 -24.85
C ASN A 248 -12.31 -9.68 -24.15
N LEU A 249 -11.54 -9.20 -23.17
CA LEU A 249 -11.72 -7.87 -22.56
C LEU A 249 -10.60 -6.93 -23.05
N PRO A 250 -10.72 -6.35 -24.27
CA PRO A 250 -9.60 -5.74 -24.97
C PRO A 250 -9.09 -4.44 -24.32
N LYS A 251 -9.92 -3.77 -23.50
CA LYS A 251 -9.57 -2.55 -22.78
C LYS A 251 -9.26 -2.76 -21.31
N LEU A 252 -9.32 -3.99 -20.79
CA LEU A 252 -9.13 -4.26 -19.36
C LEU A 252 -7.69 -3.94 -18.95
N LYS A 253 -7.55 -3.09 -17.94
CA LYS A 253 -6.27 -2.65 -17.37
C LYS A 253 -6.02 -3.19 -15.98
N GLU A 254 -7.07 -3.29 -15.17
CA GLU A 254 -6.97 -3.71 -13.76
C GLU A 254 -7.91 -4.87 -13.48
N LEU A 255 -7.34 -5.98 -12.99
CA LEU A 255 -8.09 -7.15 -12.54
C LEU A 255 -7.74 -7.48 -11.08
N TYR A 256 -8.76 -7.41 -10.21
CA TYR A 256 -8.64 -7.69 -8.79
C TYR A 256 -9.36 -8.99 -8.44
N VAL A 257 -8.60 -10.05 -8.14
CA VAL A 257 -9.11 -11.39 -7.75
C VAL A 257 -8.46 -11.88 -6.44
N TYR A 258 -7.94 -10.96 -5.65
CA TYR A 258 -7.25 -11.24 -4.38
C TYR A 258 -8.24 -11.56 -3.25
N SER A 259 -7.77 -12.18 -2.16
CA SER A 259 -8.65 -12.56 -1.02
C SER A 259 -9.86 -13.38 -1.46
N ASN A 260 -9.57 -14.46 -2.18
CA ASN A 260 -10.51 -15.52 -2.54
C ASN A 260 -9.92 -16.86 -2.05
N ASN A 261 -10.52 -17.98 -2.45
CA ASN A 261 -10.04 -19.33 -2.13
C ASN A 261 -9.47 -20.04 -3.37
N ILE A 262 -8.86 -19.29 -4.28
CA ILE A 262 -8.46 -19.81 -5.60
C ILE A 262 -7.28 -20.77 -5.41
N SER A 263 -7.49 -22.05 -5.70
CA SER A 263 -6.47 -23.10 -5.62
C SER A 263 -5.78 -23.36 -6.95
N SER A 264 -6.50 -23.17 -8.07
CA SER A 264 -5.98 -23.40 -9.42
C SER A 264 -6.54 -22.42 -10.45
N ILE A 265 -5.73 -22.18 -11.48
CA ILE A 265 -6.03 -21.30 -12.61
C ILE A 265 -5.66 -22.08 -13.87
N GLU A 266 -6.64 -22.32 -14.75
CA GLU A 266 -6.41 -23.05 -15.99
C GLU A 266 -5.66 -22.20 -17.03
N GLN A 267 -4.86 -22.86 -17.87
CA GLN A 267 -4.17 -22.21 -18.96
C GLN A 267 -5.17 -21.52 -19.92
N GLY A 268 -4.87 -20.28 -20.31
CA GLY A 268 -5.74 -19.48 -21.18
C GLY A 268 -6.86 -18.72 -20.43
N SER A 269 -6.91 -18.77 -19.10
CA SER A 269 -7.83 -17.96 -18.28
C SER A 269 -7.69 -16.46 -18.51
N PHE A 270 -6.49 -15.99 -18.89
CA PHE A 270 -6.17 -14.59 -19.15
C PHE A 270 -5.97 -14.26 -20.65
N GLN A 271 -6.40 -15.16 -21.54
CA GLN A 271 -6.27 -14.95 -22.98
C GLN A 271 -7.14 -13.77 -23.44
N GLY A 272 -6.61 -12.93 -24.33
CA GLY A 272 -7.36 -11.79 -24.87
C GLY A 272 -7.41 -10.57 -23.93
N LEU A 273 -6.43 -10.43 -23.03
CA LEU A 273 -6.24 -9.27 -22.14
C LEU A 273 -5.00 -8.43 -22.52
N PRO A 274 -4.90 -7.88 -23.74
CA PRO A 274 -3.67 -7.28 -24.26
C PRO A 274 -3.27 -5.99 -23.55
N ARG A 275 -4.20 -5.31 -22.84
CA ARG A 275 -3.96 -4.04 -22.15
C ARG A 275 -3.86 -4.18 -20.64
N LEU A 276 -3.85 -5.41 -20.10
CA LEU A 276 -3.80 -5.61 -18.67
C LEU A 276 -2.48 -5.12 -18.11
N GLU A 277 -2.53 -4.16 -17.20
CA GLU A 277 -1.39 -3.53 -16.55
C GLU A 277 -1.20 -4.07 -15.13
N ILE A 278 -2.30 -4.41 -14.44
CA ILE A 278 -2.30 -4.80 -13.03
C ILE A 278 -3.14 -6.06 -12.81
N LEU A 279 -2.51 -7.08 -12.21
CA LEU A 279 -3.16 -8.33 -11.81
C LEU A 279 -2.90 -8.63 -10.34
N TYR A 280 -3.95 -8.56 -9.52
CA TYR A 280 -3.88 -8.89 -8.09
C TYR A 280 -4.45 -10.28 -7.80
N LEU A 281 -3.57 -11.25 -7.50
CA LEU A 281 -3.88 -12.63 -7.10
C LEU A 281 -3.47 -12.96 -5.65
N LYS A 282 -3.05 -11.96 -4.86
CA LYS A 282 -2.59 -12.17 -3.47
C LYS A 282 -3.66 -12.76 -2.55
N ASN A 283 -3.25 -13.38 -1.45
CA ASN A 283 -4.15 -13.92 -0.44
C ASN A 283 -5.19 -14.89 -1.07
N ASN A 284 -4.68 -15.95 -1.68
CA ASN A 284 -5.44 -17.05 -2.26
C ASN A 284 -4.78 -18.36 -1.80
N THR A 285 -5.14 -19.50 -2.39
CA THR A 285 -4.55 -20.79 -2.07
C THR A 285 -3.85 -21.43 -3.27
N ILE A 286 -3.27 -20.63 -4.17
CA ILE A 286 -2.63 -21.10 -5.40
C ILE A 286 -1.38 -21.90 -5.05
N GLU A 287 -1.31 -23.16 -5.50
CA GLU A 287 -0.22 -24.09 -5.16
C GLU A 287 0.88 -24.10 -6.23
N LYS A 288 0.54 -23.84 -7.49
CA LYS A 288 1.48 -23.89 -8.62
C LYS A 288 1.19 -22.83 -9.66
N ILE A 289 2.25 -22.42 -10.36
CA ILE A 289 2.16 -21.61 -11.57
C ILE A 289 2.49 -22.53 -12.74
N ASP A 290 1.50 -22.85 -13.57
CA ASP A 290 1.76 -23.67 -14.76
C ASP A 290 2.54 -22.88 -15.83
N ARG A 291 3.33 -23.58 -16.65
CA ARG A 291 4.08 -22.97 -17.75
C ARG A 291 3.16 -22.19 -18.69
N GLY A 292 3.48 -20.92 -18.91
CA GLY A 292 2.70 -20.05 -19.79
C GLY A 292 1.31 -19.68 -19.26
N LEU A 293 1.05 -19.81 -17.95
CA LEU A 293 -0.21 -19.40 -17.35
C LEU A 293 -0.58 -17.94 -17.67
N PHE A 294 0.40 -17.05 -17.67
CA PHE A 294 0.26 -15.63 -17.96
C PHE A 294 0.50 -15.25 -19.42
N HIS A 295 0.46 -16.22 -20.34
CA HIS A 295 0.69 -15.96 -21.76
C HIS A 295 -0.30 -14.93 -22.32
N GLY A 296 0.22 -13.91 -23.00
CA GLY A 296 -0.55 -12.85 -23.65
C GLY A 296 -0.60 -11.55 -22.85
N LEU A 297 -0.20 -11.58 -21.57
CA LEU A 297 -0.16 -10.40 -20.69
C LEU A 297 1.09 -9.54 -20.91
N THR A 298 1.36 -9.18 -22.17
CA THR A 298 2.61 -8.51 -22.57
C THR A 298 2.76 -7.09 -22.04
N ASN A 299 1.66 -6.43 -21.64
CA ASN A 299 1.65 -5.09 -21.05
C ASN A 299 1.60 -5.09 -19.52
N LEU A 300 1.63 -6.27 -18.87
CA LEU A 300 1.52 -6.37 -17.42
C LEU A 300 2.72 -5.70 -16.75
N GLN A 301 2.43 -4.82 -15.78
CA GLN A 301 3.44 -4.05 -15.03
C GLN A 301 3.54 -4.53 -13.58
N LEU A 302 2.42 -4.95 -12.98
CA LEU A 302 2.34 -5.43 -11.61
C LEU A 302 1.62 -6.78 -11.55
N LEU A 303 2.31 -7.77 -10.96
CA LEU A 303 1.76 -9.08 -10.64
C LEU A 303 1.97 -9.36 -9.15
N THR A 304 0.88 -9.56 -8.41
CA THR A 304 0.95 -9.95 -7.00
C THR A 304 0.46 -11.38 -6.81
N LEU A 305 1.30 -12.23 -6.26
CA LEU A 305 1.04 -13.62 -5.89
C LEU A 305 1.36 -13.87 -4.41
N GLU A 306 1.51 -12.81 -3.63
CA GLU A 306 1.83 -12.86 -2.20
C GLU A 306 0.80 -13.65 -1.41
N TYR A 307 1.21 -14.32 -0.33
CA TYR A 307 0.31 -15.05 0.55
C TYR A 307 -0.55 -16.07 -0.22
N ASN A 308 0.13 -16.93 -0.97
CA ASN A 308 -0.42 -18.13 -1.61
C ASN A 308 0.33 -19.36 -1.08
N LYS A 309 0.24 -20.51 -1.76
CA LYS A 309 0.88 -21.77 -1.37
C LYS A 309 1.92 -22.24 -2.40
N ILE A 310 2.51 -21.32 -3.17
CA ILE A 310 3.40 -21.66 -4.27
C ILE A 310 4.69 -22.28 -3.71
N GLU A 311 5.07 -23.46 -4.19
CA GLU A 311 6.26 -24.20 -3.70
C GLU A 311 7.49 -24.07 -4.59
N LYS A 312 7.28 -23.90 -5.91
CA LYS A 312 8.35 -23.88 -6.90
C LYS A 312 8.14 -22.77 -7.92
N ILE A 313 9.25 -22.24 -8.40
CA ILE A 313 9.30 -21.34 -9.56
C ILE A 313 10.09 -22.05 -10.65
N GLU A 314 9.41 -22.34 -11.76
CA GLU A 314 9.96 -23.10 -12.87
C GLU A 314 10.19 -22.25 -14.11
N ARG A 315 11.11 -22.70 -14.96
CA ARG A 315 11.39 -22.08 -16.25
C ARG A 315 10.14 -22.11 -17.11
N GLY A 316 9.58 -20.94 -17.33
CA GLY A 316 8.41 -20.79 -18.18
C GLY A 316 7.18 -20.22 -17.48
N ASN A 317 7.19 -20.16 -16.15
CA ASN A 317 6.08 -19.61 -15.35
C ASN A 317 5.76 -18.15 -15.72
N PHE A 318 6.79 -17.34 -16.00
CA PHE A 318 6.67 -15.91 -16.30
C PHE A 318 7.01 -15.55 -17.76
N LEU A 319 6.81 -16.47 -18.70
CA LEU A 319 7.08 -16.21 -20.12
C LEU A 319 6.27 -15.01 -20.63
N ASN A 320 6.90 -14.23 -21.49
CA ASN A 320 6.31 -13.11 -22.23
C ASN A 320 5.87 -11.89 -21.38
N LEU A 321 6.19 -11.86 -20.07
CA LEU A 321 5.93 -10.71 -19.19
C LEU A 321 7.03 -9.62 -19.31
N TYR A 322 7.33 -9.21 -20.54
CA TYR A 322 8.46 -8.33 -20.87
C TYR A 322 8.39 -6.93 -20.25
N ASN A 323 7.17 -6.46 -19.93
CA ASN A 323 6.94 -5.14 -19.35
C ASN A 323 6.75 -5.16 -17.82
N LEU A 324 6.88 -6.32 -17.18
CA LEU A 324 6.67 -6.46 -15.75
C LEU A 324 7.73 -5.64 -14.99
N GLN A 325 7.26 -4.79 -14.08
CA GLN A 325 8.10 -3.92 -13.26
C GLN A 325 8.17 -4.41 -11.82
N LYS A 326 7.07 -5.00 -11.32
CA LYS A 326 6.95 -5.47 -9.94
C LYS A 326 6.34 -6.86 -9.89
N LEU A 327 7.05 -7.77 -9.23
CA LEU A 327 6.62 -9.14 -9.00
C LEU A 327 6.70 -9.44 -7.50
N PHE A 328 5.55 -9.73 -6.90
CA PHE A 328 5.46 -10.04 -5.49
C PHE A 328 5.08 -11.50 -5.25
N LEU A 329 6.01 -12.26 -4.67
CA LEU A 329 5.92 -13.70 -4.36
C LEU A 329 6.12 -13.98 -2.87
N ASN A 330 6.14 -12.95 -2.03
CA ASN A 330 6.38 -13.08 -0.59
C ASN A 330 5.26 -13.79 0.16
N GLY A 331 5.60 -14.51 1.22
CA GLY A 331 4.62 -15.26 2.01
C GLY A 331 4.06 -16.47 1.28
N ASN A 332 4.86 -17.14 0.45
CA ASN A 332 4.54 -18.43 -0.17
C ASN A 332 5.38 -19.53 0.50
N ASN A 333 5.38 -20.73 -0.08
CA ASN A 333 6.16 -21.87 0.37
C ASN A 333 7.36 -22.16 -0.55
N ILE A 334 7.85 -21.14 -1.28
CA ILE A 334 8.83 -21.34 -2.36
C ILE A 334 10.11 -21.89 -1.76
N SER A 335 10.52 -23.09 -2.17
CA SER A 335 11.76 -23.73 -1.72
C SER A 335 12.79 -23.93 -2.84
N SER A 336 12.37 -23.89 -4.10
CA SER A 336 13.23 -24.07 -5.27
C SER A 336 12.84 -23.12 -6.41
N ILE A 337 13.87 -22.59 -7.08
CA ILE A 337 13.75 -21.70 -8.24
C ILE A 337 14.68 -22.25 -9.32
N GLU A 338 14.14 -22.64 -10.47
CA GLU A 338 14.95 -23.12 -11.59
C GLU A 338 15.78 -22.00 -12.24
N GLU A 339 16.91 -22.35 -12.84
CA GLU A 339 17.76 -21.43 -13.61
C GLU A 339 16.96 -20.72 -14.72
N GLU A 340 17.28 -19.44 -14.96
CA GLU A 340 16.64 -18.61 -15.98
C GLU A 340 15.12 -18.39 -15.81
N SER A 341 14.51 -18.77 -14.67
CA SER A 341 13.07 -18.62 -14.44
C SER A 341 12.55 -17.18 -14.62
N PHE A 342 13.40 -16.19 -14.36
CA PHE A 342 13.07 -14.77 -14.50
C PHE A 342 13.66 -14.11 -15.76
N ARG A 343 14.29 -14.85 -16.67
CA ARG A 343 15.07 -14.32 -17.81
C ARG A 343 14.30 -13.38 -18.74
N ALA A 344 12.99 -13.56 -18.85
CA ALA A 344 12.12 -12.72 -19.67
C ALA A 344 11.80 -11.35 -19.03
N LEU A 345 11.97 -11.20 -17.72
CA LEU A 345 11.53 -10.05 -16.92
C LEU A 345 12.53 -8.88 -16.98
N ARG A 346 12.93 -8.49 -18.18
CA ARG A 346 14.01 -7.52 -18.43
C ARG A 346 13.71 -6.09 -17.97
N ARG A 347 12.47 -5.76 -17.61
CA ARG A 347 12.07 -4.44 -17.07
C ARG A 347 11.74 -4.50 -15.57
N LEU A 348 11.96 -5.65 -14.92
CA LEU A 348 11.63 -5.83 -13.52
C LEU A 348 12.53 -4.94 -12.66
N GLN A 349 11.91 -4.12 -11.82
CA GLN A 349 12.57 -3.21 -10.89
C GLN A 349 12.52 -3.73 -9.46
N GLN A 350 11.47 -4.48 -9.11
CA GLN A 350 11.28 -5.01 -7.76
C GLN A 350 10.83 -6.47 -7.80
N LEU A 351 11.60 -7.31 -7.09
CA LEU A 351 11.30 -8.71 -6.86
C LEU A 351 11.26 -8.98 -5.36
N SER A 352 10.17 -9.60 -4.92
CA SER A 352 9.86 -9.83 -3.51
C SER A 352 9.68 -11.33 -3.28
N LEU A 353 10.69 -11.96 -2.67
CA LEU A 353 10.76 -13.39 -2.35
C LEU A 353 10.88 -13.64 -0.84
N GLN A 354 10.76 -12.59 -0.01
CA GLN A 354 10.82 -12.71 1.45
C GLN A 354 9.71 -13.58 2.02
N ARG A 355 9.93 -14.17 3.20
CA ARG A 355 8.95 -15.07 3.85
C ARG A 355 8.59 -16.25 2.92
N ASN A 356 9.60 -16.98 2.49
CA ASN A 356 9.50 -18.26 1.76
C ASN A 356 10.44 -19.28 2.43
N ASN A 357 10.66 -20.43 1.79
CA ASN A 357 11.48 -21.53 2.29
C ASN A 357 12.75 -21.74 1.45
N ILE A 358 13.29 -20.68 0.85
CA ILE A 358 14.48 -20.77 -0.01
C ILE A 358 15.69 -21.06 0.87
N SER A 359 16.44 -22.14 0.59
CA SER A 359 17.65 -22.52 1.33
C SER A 359 18.96 -22.27 0.59
N HIS A 360 18.93 -22.25 -0.74
CA HIS A 360 20.11 -22.06 -1.60
C HIS A 360 19.80 -21.00 -2.66
N ILE A 361 20.71 -20.03 -2.82
CA ILE A 361 20.70 -19.14 -3.99
C ILE A 361 21.71 -19.67 -5.00
N GLU A 362 21.21 -20.42 -5.98
CA GLU A 362 22.04 -21.00 -7.03
C GLU A 362 22.41 -19.96 -8.10
N LYS A 363 23.54 -20.17 -8.76
CA LYS A 363 23.92 -19.34 -9.90
C LYS A 363 22.87 -19.40 -11.02
N GLY A 364 22.53 -18.23 -11.57
CA GLY A 364 21.66 -18.13 -12.76
C GLY A 364 20.15 -18.07 -12.46
N ILE A 365 19.70 -18.23 -11.21
CA ILE A 365 18.27 -18.08 -10.88
C ILE A 365 17.76 -16.66 -11.16
N PHE A 366 18.62 -15.64 -11.01
CA PHE A 366 18.31 -14.24 -11.30
C PHE A 366 18.79 -13.77 -12.68
N GLU A 367 19.14 -14.69 -13.58
CA GLU A 367 19.64 -14.35 -14.91
C GLU A 367 18.64 -13.47 -15.69
N GLY A 368 19.14 -12.45 -16.39
CA GLY A 368 18.33 -11.52 -17.19
C GLY A 368 17.65 -10.36 -16.42
N LEU A 369 17.74 -10.30 -15.09
CA LEU A 369 17.15 -9.24 -14.25
C LEU A 369 18.00 -7.95 -14.21
N ILE A 370 18.45 -7.49 -15.39
CA ILE A 370 19.41 -6.38 -15.56
C ILE A 370 18.89 -4.98 -15.15
N PHE A 371 17.58 -4.83 -14.94
CA PHE A 371 16.95 -3.58 -14.46
C PHE A 371 16.50 -3.63 -13.00
N LEU A 372 16.78 -4.72 -12.29
CA LEU A 372 16.32 -4.90 -10.91
C LEU A 372 17.00 -3.91 -9.98
N GLU A 373 16.20 -3.17 -9.21
CA GLU A 373 16.67 -2.16 -8.26
C GLU A 373 16.54 -2.64 -6.81
N LYS A 374 15.56 -3.50 -6.53
CA LYS A 374 15.24 -4.00 -5.19
C LYS A 374 14.96 -5.49 -5.22
N LEU A 375 15.73 -6.24 -4.43
CA LEU A 375 15.58 -7.67 -4.24
C LEU A 375 15.39 -7.96 -2.76
N TYR A 376 14.25 -8.54 -2.43
CA TYR A 376 13.91 -8.90 -1.06
C TYR A 376 13.96 -10.41 -0.87
N LEU A 377 14.90 -10.89 -0.06
CA LEU A 377 15.14 -12.31 0.26
C LEU A 377 15.14 -12.58 1.76
N ASN A 378 14.77 -11.59 2.58
CA ASN A 378 14.78 -11.69 4.03
C ASN A 378 13.73 -12.71 4.52
N ASN A 379 13.91 -13.22 5.75
CA ASN A 379 12.98 -14.19 6.34
C ASN A 379 12.79 -15.44 5.44
N ASN A 380 13.88 -16.00 4.92
CA ASN A 380 13.90 -17.31 4.27
C ASN A 380 14.73 -18.27 5.15
N THR A 381 15.16 -19.39 4.59
CA THR A 381 16.07 -20.34 5.24
C THR A 381 17.43 -20.40 4.52
N ILE A 382 17.87 -19.29 3.91
CA ILE A 382 19.06 -19.28 3.05
C ILE A 382 20.29 -19.60 3.90
N GLU A 383 20.98 -20.68 3.53
CA GLU A 383 22.21 -21.17 4.15
C GLU A 383 23.40 -20.94 3.21
N GLU A 384 23.21 -21.18 1.90
CA GLU A 384 24.25 -21.11 0.87
C GLU A 384 23.89 -20.14 -0.28
N ILE A 385 24.90 -19.44 -0.80
CA ILE A 385 24.81 -18.52 -1.95
C ILE A 385 25.99 -18.80 -2.86
N ASP A 386 25.73 -19.23 -4.10
CA ASP A 386 26.80 -19.50 -5.07
C ASP A 386 27.53 -18.21 -5.48
N ARG A 387 28.81 -18.36 -5.84
CA ARG A 387 29.60 -17.27 -6.43
C ARG A 387 28.98 -16.83 -7.76
N GLY A 388 28.82 -15.51 -7.92
CA GLY A 388 28.22 -14.93 -9.13
C GLY A 388 26.70 -15.08 -9.23
N SER A 389 26.00 -15.51 -8.17
CA SER A 389 24.53 -15.60 -8.13
C SER A 389 23.81 -14.30 -8.49
N PHE A 390 24.48 -13.16 -8.31
CA PHE A 390 23.93 -11.82 -8.55
C PHE A 390 24.59 -11.09 -9.73
N ASP A 391 25.38 -11.77 -10.58
CA ASP A 391 26.18 -11.14 -11.64
C ASP A 391 25.35 -10.26 -12.60
N SER A 392 24.11 -10.67 -12.90
CA SER A 392 23.19 -9.94 -13.78
C SER A 392 22.62 -8.65 -13.15
N LEU A 393 22.63 -8.53 -11.82
CA LEU A 393 21.90 -7.52 -11.05
C LEU A 393 22.66 -6.18 -10.95
N THR A 394 23.17 -5.71 -12.08
CA THR A 394 24.07 -4.55 -12.20
C THR A 394 23.45 -3.19 -11.81
N ARG A 395 22.12 -3.12 -11.61
CA ARG A 395 21.39 -1.93 -11.15
C ARG A 395 20.84 -2.05 -9.73
N LEU A 396 21.09 -3.17 -9.05
CA LEU A 396 20.53 -3.43 -7.74
C LEU A 396 21.04 -2.39 -6.74
N SER A 397 20.11 -1.74 -6.05
CA SER A 397 20.39 -0.70 -5.06
C SER A 397 20.15 -1.18 -3.62
N LEU A 398 19.25 -2.14 -3.45
CA LEU A 398 18.86 -2.72 -2.18
C LEU A 398 18.81 -4.25 -2.28
N LEU A 399 19.56 -4.91 -1.41
CA LEU A 399 19.53 -6.36 -1.20
C LEU A 399 19.26 -6.65 0.28
N THR A 400 18.18 -7.39 0.55
CA THR A 400 17.78 -7.78 1.90
C THR A 400 17.95 -9.29 2.09
N LEU A 401 18.86 -9.69 2.97
CA LEU A 401 19.18 -11.08 3.32
C LEU A 401 19.04 -11.31 4.83
N GLU A 402 18.47 -10.35 5.57
CA GLU A 402 18.29 -10.47 7.01
C GLU A 402 17.34 -11.60 7.41
N TYR A 403 17.54 -12.14 8.62
CA TYR A 403 16.73 -13.23 9.15
C TYR A 403 16.72 -14.47 8.22
N ASN A 404 17.92 -14.89 7.81
CA ASN A 404 18.20 -16.17 7.14
C ASN A 404 19.12 -17.02 8.04
N LYS A 405 19.83 -18.00 7.48
CA LYS A 405 20.72 -18.91 8.20
C LYS A 405 22.17 -18.87 7.67
N ILE A 406 22.56 -17.78 7.02
CA ILE A 406 23.89 -17.64 6.40
C ILE A 406 24.96 -17.71 7.49
N GLU A 407 25.94 -18.62 7.35
CA GLU A 407 27.03 -18.81 8.32
C GLU A 407 28.33 -18.11 7.90
N LYS A 408 28.56 -18.00 6.60
CA LYS A 408 29.79 -17.45 6.02
C LYS A 408 29.46 -16.49 4.88
N VAL A 409 30.24 -15.42 4.80
CA VAL A 409 30.25 -14.54 3.64
C VAL A 409 31.54 -14.82 2.87
N GLU A 410 31.43 -15.50 1.73
CA GLU A 410 32.57 -15.89 0.91
C GLU A 410 32.91 -14.86 -0.16
N ARG A 411 34.14 -14.92 -0.67
CA ARG A 411 34.57 -14.06 -1.77
C ARG A 411 33.75 -14.34 -3.04
N GLY A 412 33.22 -13.27 -3.62
CA GLY A 412 32.54 -13.30 -4.93
C GLY A 412 31.04 -13.59 -4.88
N ILE A 413 30.44 -13.82 -3.70
CA ILE A 413 28.98 -14.02 -3.62
C ILE A 413 28.20 -12.75 -3.99
N PHE A 414 28.77 -11.56 -3.75
CA PHE A 414 28.19 -10.25 -4.12
C PHE A 414 28.77 -9.66 -5.40
N GLN A 415 29.48 -10.47 -6.20
CA GLN A 415 30.04 -10.02 -7.47
C GLN A 415 28.94 -9.48 -8.41
N GLY A 416 29.28 -8.46 -9.20
CA GLY A 416 28.35 -7.80 -10.13
C GLY A 416 27.47 -6.71 -9.52
N LEU A 417 27.34 -6.63 -8.19
CA LEU A 417 26.49 -5.66 -7.47
C LEU A 417 27.11 -4.24 -7.37
N ILE A 418 27.64 -3.73 -8.48
CA ILE A 418 28.39 -2.47 -8.58
C ILE A 418 27.59 -1.21 -8.23
N TYR A 419 26.26 -1.30 -8.22
CA TYR A 419 25.35 -0.20 -7.90
C TYR A 419 24.74 -0.27 -6.49
N LEU A 420 25.07 -1.31 -5.72
CA LEU A 420 24.44 -1.58 -4.43
C LEU A 420 24.69 -0.46 -3.44
N GLN A 421 23.63 0.00 -2.78
CA GLN A 421 23.68 1.08 -1.79
C GLN A 421 23.38 0.57 -0.38
N LYS A 422 22.55 -0.46 -0.26
CA LYS A 422 22.11 -1.01 1.01
C LYS A 422 22.16 -2.53 0.98
N LEU A 423 22.88 -3.10 1.95
CA LEU A 423 23.00 -4.53 2.15
C LEU A 423 22.65 -4.88 3.61
N TYR A 424 21.63 -5.71 3.76
CA TYR A 424 21.17 -6.17 5.07
C TYR A 424 21.45 -7.67 5.23
N LEU A 425 22.31 -8.01 6.20
CA LEU A 425 22.74 -9.37 6.55
C LEU A 425 22.47 -9.68 8.03
N ASN A 426 21.76 -8.81 8.73
CA ASN A 426 21.51 -8.95 10.17
C ASN A 426 20.58 -10.12 10.51
N GLY A 427 20.69 -10.67 11.71
CA GLY A 427 19.85 -11.79 12.13
C GLY A 427 20.14 -13.08 11.36
N ASN A 428 21.39 -13.28 10.93
CA ASN A 428 21.89 -14.54 10.37
C ASN A 428 22.80 -15.23 11.41
N ASN A 429 23.49 -16.29 10.99
CA ASN A 429 24.46 -17.03 11.79
C ASN A 429 25.91 -16.70 11.40
N ILE A 430 26.16 -15.51 10.83
CA ILE A 430 27.46 -15.18 10.22
C ILE A 430 28.53 -15.18 11.31
N SER A 431 29.51 -16.08 11.18
CA SER A 431 30.65 -16.21 12.08
C SER A 431 31.97 -15.84 11.41
N SER A 432 32.05 -15.97 10.08
CA SER A 432 33.23 -15.67 9.27
C SER A 432 32.88 -14.87 8.02
N ILE A 433 33.75 -13.94 7.65
CA ILE A 433 33.68 -13.14 6.42
C ILE A 433 35.07 -13.24 5.78
N GLU A 434 35.15 -13.77 4.57
CA GLU A 434 36.42 -13.94 3.86
C GLU A 434 36.97 -12.60 3.36
N GLN A 435 38.29 -12.54 3.17
CA GLN A 435 38.95 -11.38 2.56
C GLN A 435 38.37 -11.10 1.15
N GLY A 436 38.04 -9.84 0.89
CA GLY A 436 37.49 -9.42 -0.41
C GLY A 436 36.02 -9.82 -0.64
N SER A 437 35.30 -10.28 0.39
CA SER A 437 33.86 -10.60 0.29
C SER A 437 32.99 -9.44 -0.20
N PHE A 438 33.39 -8.21 0.09
CA PHE A 438 32.70 -6.99 -0.31
C PHE A 438 33.39 -6.23 -1.46
N GLU A 439 34.36 -6.87 -2.13
CA GLU A 439 35.08 -6.27 -3.26
C GLU A 439 34.11 -5.83 -4.37
N GLY A 440 34.33 -4.62 -4.92
CA GLY A 440 33.48 -4.07 -5.98
C GLY A 440 32.22 -3.33 -5.50
N LEU A 441 31.85 -3.38 -4.22
CA LEU A 441 30.68 -2.68 -3.66
C LEU A 441 30.93 -1.18 -3.42
N HIS A 442 31.49 -0.49 -4.41
CA HIS A 442 31.99 0.89 -4.31
C HIS A 442 30.94 1.95 -3.96
N ARG A 443 29.65 1.63 -4.16
CA ARG A 443 28.52 2.53 -3.87
C ARG A 443 27.79 2.20 -2.57
N LEU A 444 28.20 1.16 -1.85
CA LEU A 444 27.53 0.73 -0.64
C LEU A 444 27.61 1.83 0.42
N GLN A 445 26.46 2.23 0.95
CA GLN A 445 26.34 3.29 1.95
C GLN A 445 25.97 2.74 3.32
N GLN A 446 25.22 1.63 3.34
CA GLN A 446 24.72 1.01 4.56
C GLN A 446 24.97 -0.50 4.53
N LEU A 447 25.67 -0.98 5.56
CA LEU A 447 25.94 -2.40 5.78
C LEU A 447 25.46 -2.79 7.18
N SER A 448 24.58 -3.78 7.23
CA SER A 448 24.01 -4.27 8.48
C SER A 448 24.43 -5.72 8.73
N LEU A 449 25.24 -5.92 9.77
CA LEU A 449 25.75 -7.22 10.23
C LEU A 449 25.38 -7.50 11.70
N HIS A 450 24.51 -6.69 12.29
CA HIS A 450 24.09 -6.85 13.68
C HIS A 450 23.30 -8.15 13.91
N ARG A 451 23.24 -8.66 15.15
CA ARG A 451 22.59 -9.96 15.43
C ARG A 451 23.15 -11.09 14.56
N ASN A 452 24.46 -11.28 14.61
CA ASN A 452 25.18 -12.41 14.01
C ASN A 452 26.13 -13.01 15.07
N SER A 453 27.04 -13.89 14.66
CA SER A 453 27.98 -14.61 15.52
C SER A 453 29.44 -14.20 15.29
N ILE A 454 29.68 -12.99 14.76
CA ILE A 454 31.04 -12.51 14.45
C ILE A 454 31.81 -12.33 15.76
N SER A 455 33.00 -12.95 15.88
CA SER A 455 33.82 -12.92 17.10
C SER A 455 35.07 -12.05 17.01
N HIS A 456 35.51 -11.75 15.79
CA HIS A 456 36.74 -11.03 15.51
C HIS A 456 36.57 -10.16 14.26
N ILE A 457 37.11 -8.94 14.28
CA ILE A 457 37.17 -8.04 13.13
C ILE A 457 38.63 -7.95 12.69
N SER A 458 38.94 -8.54 11.53
CA SER A 458 40.28 -8.47 10.94
C SER A 458 40.47 -7.23 10.06
N LYS A 459 41.73 -6.89 9.76
CA LYS A 459 42.09 -5.70 8.99
C LYS A 459 41.33 -5.57 7.64
N GLU A 460 41.13 -6.70 6.97
CA GLU A 460 40.69 -6.75 5.57
C GLU A 460 39.20 -7.06 5.40
N ILE A 461 38.46 -7.25 6.51
CA ILE A 461 37.08 -7.72 6.51
C ILE A 461 36.10 -6.75 5.82
N PHE A 462 36.41 -5.46 5.81
CA PHE A 462 35.61 -4.40 5.17
C PHE A 462 36.29 -3.78 3.94
N GLN A 463 37.31 -4.45 3.40
CA GLN A 463 38.01 -4.00 2.21
C GLN A 463 37.04 -3.82 1.02
N GLY A 464 37.20 -2.74 0.27
CA GLY A 464 36.37 -2.45 -0.92
C GLY A 464 35.12 -1.61 -0.68
N LEU A 465 34.95 -1.01 0.51
CA LEU A 465 33.76 -0.24 0.91
C LEU A 465 33.98 1.30 1.05
N PRO A 466 34.53 2.02 0.04
CA PRO A 466 34.94 3.42 0.18
C PRO A 466 33.78 4.42 0.37
N SER A 467 32.55 4.03 0.06
CA SER A 467 31.35 4.88 0.18
C SER A 467 30.54 4.64 1.45
N LEU A 468 30.95 3.70 2.31
CA LEU A 468 30.16 3.29 3.46
C LEU A 468 30.00 4.43 4.45
N LYS A 469 28.76 4.67 4.88
CA LYS A 469 28.39 5.72 5.84
C LYS A 469 27.92 5.13 7.15
N GLU A 470 27.28 3.97 7.11
CA GLU A 470 26.62 3.35 8.26
C GLU A 470 27.01 1.87 8.34
N LEU A 471 27.64 1.50 9.45
CA LEU A 471 28.05 0.13 9.75
C LEU A 471 27.45 -0.32 11.08
N TYR A 472 26.62 -1.36 11.03
CA TYR A 472 25.94 -1.92 12.19
C TYR A 472 26.52 -3.30 12.54
N LEU A 473 27.22 -3.39 13.67
CA LEU A 473 27.87 -4.60 14.18
C LEU A 473 27.39 -4.99 15.58
N TYR A 474 26.36 -4.32 16.09
CA TYR A 474 25.85 -4.55 17.43
C TYR A 474 25.23 -5.94 17.62
N ARG A 475 25.17 -6.45 18.86
CA ARG A 475 24.66 -7.81 19.14
C ARG A 475 25.39 -8.89 18.31
N ASN A 476 26.71 -8.89 18.37
CA ASN A 476 27.57 -9.98 17.90
C ASN A 476 28.38 -10.52 19.10
N ASN A 477 29.39 -11.34 18.84
CA ASN A 477 30.32 -11.87 19.85
C ASN A 477 31.72 -11.23 19.72
N ILE A 478 31.80 -10.00 19.20
CA ILE A 478 33.09 -9.38 18.87
C ILE A 478 33.89 -9.17 20.15
N SER A 479 35.04 -9.83 20.25
CA SER A 479 35.97 -9.73 21.39
C SER A 479 37.18 -8.86 21.11
N SER A 480 37.62 -8.82 19.84
CA SER A 480 38.82 -8.15 19.38
C SER A 480 38.64 -7.53 18.00
N ILE A 481 39.33 -6.42 17.77
CA ILE A 481 39.35 -5.66 16.52
C ILE A 481 40.81 -5.39 16.17
N GLU A 482 41.25 -5.83 15.00
CA GLU A 482 42.62 -5.62 14.55
C GLU A 482 42.89 -4.16 14.18
N GLN A 483 44.16 -3.77 14.25
CA GLN A 483 44.63 -2.48 13.77
C GLN A 483 44.30 -2.30 12.28
N GLY A 484 43.74 -1.13 11.94
CA GLY A 484 43.40 -0.79 10.55
C GLY A 484 42.14 -1.46 10.00
N SER A 485 41.35 -2.18 10.82
CA SER A 485 40.10 -2.82 10.39
C SER A 485 39.07 -1.91 9.72
N PHE A 486 39.17 -0.60 9.93
CA PHE A 486 38.28 0.40 9.34
C PHE A 486 39.00 1.39 8.40
N GLU A 487 40.24 1.10 8.01
CA GLU A 487 41.10 1.99 7.21
C GLU A 487 40.47 2.33 5.85
N ASP A 488 39.76 1.38 5.23
CA ASP A 488 39.07 1.52 3.94
C ASP A 488 37.68 2.20 4.02
N LEU A 489 37.31 2.77 5.17
CA LEU A 489 35.98 3.37 5.42
C LEU A 489 36.02 4.90 5.61
N PRO A 490 36.60 5.69 4.69
CA PRO A 490 36.85 7.13 4.90
C PRO A 490 35.57 7.99 5.02
N ARG A 491 34.41 7.44 4.62
CA ARG A 491 33.12 8.14 4.64
C ARG A 491 32.21 7.71 5.80
N LEU A 492 32.70 6.85 6.69
CA LEU A 492 31.91 6.30 7.79
C LEU A 492 31.47 7.42 8.74
N LYS A 493 30.17 7.45 9.05
CA LYS A 493 29.54 8.43 9.94
C LYS A 493 28.97 7.78 11.19
N ILE A 494 28.51 6.54 11.08
CA ILE A 494 27.87 5.80 12.17
C ILE A 494 28.51 4.43 12.27
N LEU A 495 29.02 4.12 13.46
CA LEU A 495 29.59 2.81 13.80
C LEU A 495 28.96 2.29 15.09
N TYR A 496 28.15 1.24 14.99
CA TYR A 496 27.48 0.64 16.15
C TYR A 496 28.12 -0.69 16.55
N LEU A 497 28.82 -0.71 17.68
CA LEU A 497 29.48 -1.88 18.28
C LEU A 497 28.87 -2.31 19.64
N LYS A 498 27.69 -1.78 20.00
CA LYS A 498 27.04 -2.10 21.29
C LYS A 498 26.63 -3.57 21.44
N ASN A 499 26.52 -4.06 22.67
CA ASN A 499 26.19 -5.46 22.98
C ASN A 499 27.13 -6.43 22.25
N ASN A 500 28.42 -6.33 22.55
CA ASN A 500 29.46 -7.25 22.10
C ASN A 500 30.29 -7.67 23.33
N THR A 501 31.44 -8.31 23.13
CA THR A 501 32.35 -8.72 24.21
C THR A 501 33.71 -8.04 24.11
N ILE A 502 33.76 -6.81 23.58
CA ILE A 502 35.01 -6.08 23.32
C ILE A 502 35.67 -5.73 24.65
N GLU A 503 36.92 -6.15 24.83
CA GLU A 503 37.69 -5.96 26.07
C GLU A 503 38.63 -4.75 26.01
N LYS A 504 39.19 -4.47 24.82
CA LYS A 504 40.19 -3.42 24.62
C LYS A 504 39.85 -2.58 23.40
N ILE A 505 40.13 -1.28 23.52
CA ILE A 505 40.07 -0.30 22.43
C ILE A 505 41.38 0.49 22.43
N ASP A 506 41.96 0.72 21.26
CA ASP A 506 43.19 1.52 21.11
C ASP A 506 43.14 2.45 19.89
N GLN A 507 44.03 3.45 19.87
CA GLN A 507 44.05 4.50 18.85
C GLN A 507 44.18 4.00 17.40
N ARG A 508 44.80 2.84 17.19
CA ARG A 508 45.12 2.28 15.87
C ARG A 508 43.91 1.62 15.23
N ILE A 509 42.86 1.34 15.99
CA ILE A 509 41.58 0.82 15.48
C ILE A 509 40.84 1.90 14.69
N PHE A 510 40.82 3.14 15.21
CA PHE A 510 40.02 4.24 14.66
C PHE A 510 40.81 5.15 13.71
N HIS A 511 41.99 4.73 13.28
CA HIS A 511 42.80 5.49 12.33
C HIS A 511 41.97 5.81 11.07
N ASN A 512 42.12 7.02 10.52
CA ASN A 512 41.36 7.54 9.37
C ASN A 512 39.83 7.75 9.52
N LEU A 513 39.20 7.43 10.65
CA LEU A 513 37.76 7.66 10.86
C LEU A 513 37.41 9.12 11.23
N THR A 514 38.04 10.08 10.57
CA THR A 514 37.90 11.52 10.87
C THR A 514 36.49 12.06 10.65
N GLY A 515 35.69 11.42 9.79
CA GLY A 515 34.30 11.79 9.48
C GLY A 515 33.24 11.19 10.42
N LEU A 516 33.65 10.32 11.35
CA LEU A 516 32.73 9.60 12.24
C LEU A 516 31.99 10.56 13.16
N LYS A 517 30.67 10.36 13.32
CA LYS A 517 29.79 11.20 14.15
C LYS A 517 29.25 10.47 15.37
N ILE A 518 28.90 9.20 15.21
CA ILE A 518 28.31 8.39 16.29
C ILE A 518 29.10 7.11 16.43
N LEU A 519 29.55 6.84 17.65
CA LEU A 519 30.29 5.64 18.02
C LEU A 519 29.69 5.06 19.31
N THR A 520 29.28 3.80 19.24
CA THR A 520 28.65 3.11 20.38
C THR A 520 29.44 1.87 20.79
N PHE A 521 29.79 1.80 22.07
CA PHE A 521 30.40 0.65 22.75
C PHE A 521 29.55 0.17 23.93
N GLU A 522 28.29 0.56 24.00
CA GLU A 522 27.42 0.27 25.14
C GLU A 522 27.36 -1.24 25.38
N HIS A 523 27.37 -1.68 26.63
CA HIS A 523 27.28 -3.11 26.96
C HIS A 523 28.37 -3.95 26.29
N ASN A 524 29.63 -3.64 26.59
CA ASN A 524 30.83 -4.41 26.24
C ASN A 524 31.61 -4.74 27.53
N LYS A 525 32.88 -5.19 27.41
CA LYS A 525 33.74 -5.57 28.53
C LYS A 525 34.96 -4.65 28.68
N ILE A 526 34.88 -3.40 28.21
CA ILE A 526 36.02 -2.48 28.22
C ILE A 526 36.39 -2.13 29.66
N GLU A 527 37.65 -2.31 30.04
CA GLU A 527 38.13 -2.05 31.41
C GLU A 527 38.85 -0.70 31.56
N LYS A 528 39.50 -0.23 30.50
CA LYS A 528 40.32 0.98 30.52
C LYS A 528 40.14 1.77 29.23
N VAL A 529 40.24 3.09 29.34
CA VAL A 529 40.39 3.99 28.20
C VAL A 529 41.76 4.64 28.30
N GLU A 530 42.63 4.35 27.34
CA GLU A 530 44.02 4.80 27.31
C GLU A 530 44.15 6.16 26.62
N ARG A 531 45.24 6.87 26.91
CA ARG A 531 45.54 8.16 26.29
C ARG A 531 45.53 8.07 24.76
N GLY A 532 44.83 9.01 24.11
CA GLY A 532 44.79 9.10 22.65
C GLY A 532 43.90 8.08 21.95
N THR A 533 43.18 7.21 22.67
CA THR A 533 42.29 6.18 22.10
C THR A 533 41.38 6.72 20.99
N PHE A 534 40.87 7.96 21.13
CA PHE A 534 39.94 8.57 20.18
C PHE A 534 40.53 9.75 19.38
N GLN A 535 41.86 9.93 19.37
CA GLN A 535 42.52 11.14 18.85
C GLN A 535 42.19 11.48 17.39
N SER A 536 41.94 10.47 16.56
CA SER A 536 41.59 10.64 15.15
C SER A 536 40.13 11.08 14.90
N LEU A 537 39.24 10.91 15.88
CA LEU A 537 37.78 11.05 15.72
C LEU A 537 37.31 12.51 15.85
N THR A 538 37.92 13.40 15.08
CA THR A 538 37.76 14.87 15.21
C THR A 538 36.35 15.41 14.94
N ASN A 539 35.49 14.65 14.24
CA ASN A 539 34.09 15.02 14.01
C ASN A 539 33.08 14.29 14.91
N LEU A 540 33.54 13.49 15.87
CA LEU A 540 32.65 12.72 16.73
C LEU A 540 31.73 13.63 17.53
N GLN A 541 30.44 13.31 17.54
CA GLN A 541 29.38 14.08 18.18
C GLN A 541 28.81 13.34 19.38
N GLU A 542 28.71 12.02 19.27
CA GLU A 542 28.16 11.17 20.32
C GLU A 542 29.05 9.94 20.55
N LEU A 543 29.43 9.74 21.80
CA LEU A 543 30.22 8.60 22.26
C LEU A 543 29.52 7.92 23.43
N TYR A 544 29.22 6.64 23.26
CA TYR A 544 28.55 5.84 24.27
C TYR A 544 29.45 4.71 24.76
N LEU A 545 29.86 4.77 26.02
CA LEU A 545 30.73 3.82 26.72
C LEU A 545 30.03 3.21 27.95
N ASN A 546 28.73 3.46 28.12
CA ASN A 546 27.96 2.98 29.28
C ASN A 546 27.76 1.46 29.28
N GLY A 547 27.62 0.88 30.47
CA GLY A 547 27.46 -0.57 30.61
C GLY A 547 28.73 -1.36 30.30
N ASN A 548 29.91 -0.80 30.56
CA ASN A 548 31.19 -1.49 30.45
C ASN A 548 31.78 -1.77 31.84
N ASN A 549 33.02 -2.26 31.88
CA ASN A 549 33.78 -2.51 33.11
C ASN A 549 34.81 -1.40 33.40
N ILE A 550 34.60 -0.18 32.85
CA ILE A 550 35.63 0.86 32.86
C ILE A 550 35.92 1.28 34.30
N SER A 551 37.15 1.02 34.77
CA SER A 551 37.60 1.43 36.10
C SER A 551 38.62 2.57 36.06
N SER A 552 39.29 2.76 34.93
CA SER A 552 40.34 3.77 34.73
C SER A 552 40.18 4.47 33.37
N ILE A 553 40.29 5.79 33.37
CA ILE A 553 40.31 6.63 32.16
C ILE A 553 41.56 7.51 32.29
N GLU A 554 42.52 7.37 31.39
CA GLU A 554 43.77 8.14 31.47
C GLU A 554 43.56 9.60 31.03
N GLN A 555 44.35 10.53 31.58
CA GLN A 555 44.37 11.92 31.11
C GLN A 555 44.73 11.97 29.60
N GLY A 556 43.92 12.69 28.82
CA GLY A 556 44.06 12.75 27.35
C GLY A 556 43.41 11.59 26.60
N SER A 557 42.63 10.73 27.26
CA SER A 557 41.82 9.70 26.59
C SER A 557 40.85 10.27 25.54
N PHE A 558 40.31 11.47 25.81
CA PHE A 558 39.35 12.17 24.94
C PHE A 558 40.00 13.26 24.07
N GLN A 559 41.34 13.28 23.99
CA GLN A 559 42.05 14.20 23.13
C GLN A 559 41.53 14.10 21.69
N GLY A 560 41.39 15.23 20.99
CA GLY A 560 40.89 15.27 19.61
C GLY A 560 39.36 15.33 19.45
N LEU A 561 38.58 15.06 20.51
CA LEU A 561 37.11 15.04 20.46
C LEU A 561 36.44 16.42 20.54
N TYR A 562 36.94 17.38 19.74
CA TYR A 562 36.53 18.79 19.80
C TYR A 562 35.06 19.06 19.44
N ARG A 563 34.40 18.09 18.79
CA ARG A 563 32.99 18.19 18.37
C ARG A 563 32.03 17.37 19.22
N LEU A 564 32.51 16.73 20.28
CA LEU A 564 31.70 15.84 21.11
C LEU A 564 30.66 16.64 21.90
N GLN A 565 29.40 16.28 21.73
CA GLN A 565 28.26 16.91 22.41
C GLN A 565 27.67 16.01 23.50
N GLN A 566 27.81 14.69 23.36
CA GLN A 566 27.29 13.72 24.32
C GLN A 566 28.33 12.63 24.61
N LEU A 567 28.57 12.41 25.91
CA LEU A 567 29.42 11.35 26.43
C LEU A 567 28.66 10.56 27.50
N SER A 568 28.49 9.26 27.26
CA SER A 568 27.83 8.36 28.20
C SER A 568 28.84 7.42 28.85
N LEU A 569 29.04 7.55 30.16
CA LEU A 569 29.95 6.73 30.98
C LEU A 569 29.23 6.05 32.17
N HIS A 570 27.91 6.19 32.27
CA HIS A 570 27.10 5.60 33.33
C HIS A 570 27.15 4.06 33.29
N ILE A 571 26.89 3.40 34.42
CA ILE A 571 26.97 1.93 34.54
C ILE A 571 28.38 1.43 34.15
N ASN A 572 29.38 1.85 34.94
CA ASN A 572 30.78 1.43 34.84
C ASN A 572 31.36 1.29 36.26
N ASN A 573 32.67 1.03 36.37
CA ASN A 573 33.37 0.83 37.65
C ASN A 573 34.27 2.01 38.02
N ILE A 574 34.01 3.22 37.51
CA ILE A 574 34.86 4.39 37.73
C ILE A 574 34.78 4.78 39.21
N SER A 575 35.92 4.84 39.89
CA SER A 575 36.01 5.22 41.31
C SER A 575 36.59 6.60 41.57
N HIS A 576 37.41 7.10 40.64
CA HIS A 576 38.09 8.38 40.75
C HIS A 576 37.94 9.22 39.46
N ILE A 577 37.65 10.51 39.62
CA ILE A 577 37.64 11.48 38.51
C ILE A 577 38.79 12.47 38.71
N GLU A 578 39.88 12.22 38.00
CA GLU A 578 41.10 13.04 38.01
C GLU A 578 40.88 14.43 37.41
N LYS A 579 41.69 15.39 37.87
CA LYS A 579 41.67 16.76 37.34
C LYS A 579 42.06 16.76 35.85
N GLY A 580 41.26 17.44 35.04
CA GLY A 580 41.55 17.64 33.61
C GLY A 580 41.16 16.46 32.71
N ILE A 581 40.52 15.41 33.23
CA ILE A 581 40.09 14.25 32.44
C ILE A 581 39.13 14.62 31.30
N PHE A 582 38.33 15.68 31.48
CA PHE A 582 37.39 16.21 30.49
C PHE A 582 37.86 17.54 29.85
N GLN A 583 39.14 17.89 29.97
CA GLN A 583 39.65 19.17 29.45
C GLN A 583 39.52 19.31 27.93
N ASP A 584 39.53 18.18 27.22
CA ASP A 584 39.51 18.11 25.76
C ASP A 584 38.09 18.20 25.14
N LEU A 585 37.06 18.48 25.96
CA LEU A 585 35.64 18.42 25.58
C LEU A 585 34.94 19.79 25.65
N PRO A 586 35.36 20.81 24.87
CA PRO A 586 34.95 22.21 25.04
C PRO A 586 33.48 22.50 24.73
N ILE A 587 32.80 21.60 23.98
CA ILE A 587 31.40 21.79 23.57
C ILE A 587 30.45 20.73 24.12
N LEU A 588 30.89 19.93 25.09
CA LEU A 588 30.08 18.88 25.67
C LEU A 588 28.81 19.46 26.31
N LYS A 589 27.66 18.92 25.94
CA LYS A 589 26.34 19.33 26.45
C LYS A 589 25.77 18.32 27.44
N LYS A 590 26.05 17.04 27.23
CA LYS A 590 25.50 15.94 28.03
C LYS A 590 26.63 15.02 28.47
N LEU A 591 26.79 14.88 29.77
CA LEU A 591 27.68 13.91 30.40
C LEU A 591 26.82 13.03 31.29
N TYR A 592 26.98 11.71 31.20
CA TYR A 592 26.26 10.79 32.10
C TYR A 592 27.25 9.94 32.88
N LEU A 593 27.26 10.09 34.21
CA LEU A 593 28.20 9.39 35.11
C LEU A 593 27.51 8.52 36.18
N TYR A 594 26.17 8.51 36.25
CA TYR A 594 25.42 7.78 37.26
C TYR A 594 25.71 6.25 37.25
N ARG A 595 25.45 5.56 38.36
CA ARG A 595 25.75 4.11 38.52
C ARG A 595 27.23 3.77 38.22
N ASN A 596 28.13 4.56 38.80
CA ASN A 596 29.55 4.26 38.94
C ASN A 596 29.91 4.13 40.44
N ASN A 597 31.16 3.81 40.75
CA ASN A 597 31.69 3.70 42.12
C ASN A 597 32.44 4.96 42.58
N ILE A 598 32.06 6.13 42.05
CA ILE A 598 32.79 7.39 42.24
C ILE A 598 32.79 7.76 43.72
N SER A 599 33.97 7.73 44.33
CA SER A 599 34.21 8.10 45.73
C SER A 599 35.16 9.28 45.88
N ASN A 600 35.97 9.57 44.85
CA ASN A 600 36.91 10.69 44.85
C ASN A 600 36.82 11.50 43.54
N ILE A 601 36.69 12.83 43.65
CA ILE A 601 36.68 13.77 42.52
C ILE A 601 37.67 14.88 42.83
N ASP A 602 38.69 15.05 42.00
CA ASP A 602 39.65 16.13 42.18
C ASP A 602 39.01 17.52 42.00
N GLN A 603 39.57 18.51 42.70
CA GLN A 603 39.12 19.88 42.54
C GLN A 603 39.39 20.38 41.11
N GLY A 604 38.32 20.78 40.42
CA GLY A 604 38.38 21.30 39.06
C GLY A 604 38.22 20.25 37.96
N SER A 605 37.86 19.00 38.28
CA SER A 605 37.65 17.94 37.26
C SER A 605 36.62 18.29 36.17
N PHE A 606 35.66 19.18 36.48
CA PHE A 606 34.62 19.64 35.53
C PHE A 606 34.81 21.09 35.07
N GLN A 607 35.92 21.75 35.43
CA GLN A 607 36.10 23.19 35.21
C GLN A 607 36.07 23.61 33.74
N SER A 608 36.44 22.71 32.82
CA SER A 608 36.45 22.94 31.36
C SER A 608 35.06 22.85 30.70
N LEU A 609 34.03 22.33 31.40
CA LEU A 609 32.74 21.96 30.80
C LEU A 609 31.71 23.11 30.81
N HIS A 610 32.07 24.27 30.26
CA HIS A 610 31.24 25.48 30.31
C HIS A 610 29.89 25.39 29.58
N ARG A 611 29.71 24.41 28.68
CA ARG A 611 28.49 24.22 27.88
C ARG A 611 27.60 23.08 28.36
N LEU A 612 27.91 22.50 29.52
CA LEU A 612 27.18 21.36 30.06
C LEU A 612 25.75 21.76 30.43
N GLN A 613 24.78 21.00 29.92
CA GLN A 613 23.34 21.19 30.14
C GLN A 613 22.76 20.08 31.02
N MET A 614 23.40 18.90 31.04
CA MET A 614 22.96 17.72 31.78
C MET A 614 24.20 16.93 32.26
N LEU A 615 24.23 16.60 33.55
CA LEU A 615 25.28 15.84 34.24
C LEU A 615 24.69 14.64 34.99
#